data_AF-A0A0X3VJR8-F1
#
_entry.id   AF-A0A0X3VJR8-F1
#
_cell.length_a   1.000
_cell.length_b   1.000
_cell.length_c   1.000
_cell.angle_alpha   90.00
_cell.angle_beta   90.00
_cell.angle_gamma   90.00
#
_symmetry.space_group_name_H-M   'P 1'
#
loop_
_entity.id
_entity.type
_entity.pdbx_description
1 polymer ?
#
loop_
_entity_poly.entity_id
_entity_poly.type
_entity_poly.pdbx_seq_one_letter_code
_entity_poly.pdbx_strand_id
1 'polypeptide(L)'
;MTRGPGEVVVTGVGLALPGADTPDALLRRTACAVTGPAAEPFDTAARIGRRGHRYKDRATRLALCAALDALRDARLIPSDGEEVTVPGDTVGVVASSNLGNLDTACLTAAAIAERSAVDLSPMSLPNASSNVIASWVAIRHGLRGPNLMLCNGATSGLDAVHWGAALVAAGRVRRAVVIGVETHNAVVEDLLGRSADELLDGAAALVVEGARWAEGRGARAAATLGRYQRRAGLSGCVEALLPGGAAPGVWFTPERYAEGPAGAGAGTGTGTDGAVPVPEAVPRYDVTSAVGRASGALGVLQCVAAIGWLARAEAGTDAAPGAGPQAAERRAAERRAVGSEAAERRAAGPQAAGSEAGAGSGTACAAGPGAAPGPVPVPASRQALITSGDDTADAVAGLLLRPTPDRCHPHPPRAPLISMECSR
;
A
#
# COMPACT_ATOMS: atom_id res chain seq x y z
N MET A 1 10.76 -27.02 11.27
CA MET A 1 10.55 -25.59 11.61
C MET A 1 10.38 -25.49 13.12
N THR A 2 11.40 -25.07 13.88
CA THR A 2 11.41 -25.23 15.35
C THR A 2 10.94 -24.00 16.15
N ARG A 3 10.68 -22.85 15.50
CA ARG A 3 10.07 -21.67 16.15
C ARG A 3 9.03 -21.05 15.21
N GLY A 4 7.84 -20.76 15.74
CA GLY A 4 6.73 -20.11 15.01
C GLY A 4 7.03 -18.65 14.62
N PRO A 5 6.15 -18.02 13.81
CA PRO A 5 6.40 -16.73 13.12
C PRO A 5 6.64 -15.52 14.05
N GLY A 6 6.13 -15.55 15.29
CA GLY A 6 6.00 -14.35 16.12
C GLY A 6 4.78 -13.54 15.71
N GLU A 7 4.74 -12.25 16.06
CA GLU A 7 3.75 -11.32 15.49
C GLU A 7 3.96 -11.18 13.97
N VAL A 8 2.92 -10.77 13.25
CA VAL A 8 3.04 -10.44 11.82
C VAL A 8 3.34 -8.95 11.69
N VAL A 9 4.36 -8.62 10.91
CA VAL A 9 4.84 -7.26 10.70
C VAL A 9 4.83 -6.92 9.22
N VAL A 10 4.79 -5.63 8.91
CA VAL A 10 5.05 -5.11 7.56
C VAL A 10 6.53 -4.81 7.45
N THR A 11 7.19 -5.34 6.42
CA THR A 11 8.64 -5.14 6.19
C THR A 11 8.96 -4.38 4.91
N GLY A 12 7.97 -4.17 4.03
CA GLY A 12 8.12 -3.34 2.85
C GLY A 12 6.80 -2.77 2.37
N VAL A 13 6.87 -1.62 1.71
CA VAL A 13 5.73 -0.90 1.12
C VAL A 13 6.04 -0.48 -0.31
N GLY A 14 5.02 -0.45 -1.16
CA GLY A 14 5.16 -0.02 -2.56
C GLY A 14 3.92 0.69 -3.06
N LEU A 15 4.11 1.65 -3.96
CA LEU A 15 3.06 2.49 -4.52
C LEU A 15 3.25 2.63 -6.03
N ALA A 16 2.14 2.53 -6.75
CA ALA A 16 2.01 2.91 -8.14
C ALA A 16 0.83 3.88 -8.25
N LEU A 17 1.05 5.12 -7.78
CA LEU A 17 0.05 6.17 -7.72
C LEU A 17 0.55 7.43 -8.45
N PRO A 18 -0.29 8.08 -9.26
CA PRO A 18 -0.03 9.43 -9.76
C PRO A 18 0.27 10.37 -8.59
N GLY A 19 1.39 11.09 -8.59
CA GLY A 19 1.69 12.13 -7.59
C GLY A 19 1.97 11.66 -6.14
N ALA A 20 2.10 10.36 -5.88
CA ALA A 20 2.52 9.84 -4.57
C ALA A 20 3.46 8.62 -4.72
N ASP A 21 4.73 8.82 -4.37
CA ASP A 21 5.80 7.82 -4.48
C ASP A 21 6.21 7.21 -3.12
N THR A 22 5.69 7.75 -2.01
CA THR A 22 6.03 7.35 -0.64
C THR A 22 4.80 7.34 0.26
N PRO A 23 4.80 6.53 1.34
CA PRO A 23 3.72 6.51 2.34
C PRO A 23 3.38 7.89 2.92
N ASP A 24 4.40 8.69 3.17
CA ASP A 24 4.26 10.05 3.72
C ASP A 24 3.74 11.04 2.66
N ALA A 25 4.07 10.86 1.38
CA ALA A 25 3.43 11.63 0.30
C ALA A 25 1.93 11.31 0.18
N LEU A 26 1.56 10.03 0.27
CA LEU A 26 0.15 9.61 0.30
C LEU A 26 -0.59 10.25 1.49
N LEU A 27 -0.03 10.13 2.70
CA LEU A 27 -0.62 10.74 3.91
C LEU A 27 -0.79 12.26 3.77
N ARG A 28 0.20 12.97 3.23
CA ARG A 28 0.09 14.42 3.00
C ARG A 28 -1.06 14.79 2.07
N ARG A 29 -1.26 14.04 0.99
CA ARG A 29 -2.38 14.28 0.06
C ARG A 29 -3.73 13.98 0.71
N THR A 30 -3.77 13.03 1.64
CA THR A 30 -4.97 12.78 2.45
C THR A 30 -5.23 13.88 3.49
N ALA A 31 -4.18 14.55 3.97
CA ALA A 31 -4.28 15.57 5.01
C ALA A 31 -4.60 16.98 4.47
N CYS A 32 -4.32 17.26 3.20
CA CYS A 32 -4.48 18.57 2.59
C CYS A 32 -5.06 18.46 1.19
N ALA A 33 -6.00 19.33 0.83
CA ALA A 33 -6.49 19.43 -0.53
C ALA A 33 -5.33 19.69 -1.49
N VAL A 34 -5.24 18.87 -2.54
CA VAL A 34 -4.22 19.04 -3.57
C VAL A 34 -4.58 20.28 -4.38
N THR A 35 -3.77 21.33 -4.27
CA THR A 35 -3.89 22.53 -5.09
C THR A 35 -2.91 22.44 -6.25
N GLY A 36 -3.42 22.48 -7.49
CA GLY A 36 -2.59 22.40 -8.69
C GLY A 36 -3.23 21.55 -9.80
N PRO A 37 -2.54 21.41 -10.95
CA PRO A 37 -2.99 20.53 -12.02
C PRO A 37 -3.06 19.07 -11.55
N ALA A 38 -3.95 18.29 -12.18
CA ALA A 38 -4.04 16.86 -11.93
C ALA A 38 -2.67 16.20 -12.16
N ALA A 39 -2.31 15.24 -11.30
CA ALA A 39 -1.06 14.51 -11.46
C ALA A 39 -1.11 13.67 -12.74
N GLU A 40 0.00 13.64 -13.47
CA GLU A 40 0.15 12.80 -14.66
C GLU A 40 -0.08 11.31 -14.32
N PRO A 41 -0.70 10.53 -15.23
CA PRO A 41 -0.90 9.09 -15.04
C PRO A 41 0.42 8.38 -14.72
N PHE A 42 0.36 7.37 -13.83
CA PHE A 42 1.56 6.65 -13.43
C PHE A 42 2.19 5.90 -14.62
N ASP A 43 3.42 6.28 -14.98
CA ASP A 43 4.15 5.62 -16.07
C ASP A 43 4.71 4.26 -15.62
N THR A 44 3.91 3.22 -15.86
CA THR A 44 4.33 1.83 -15.64
C THR A 44 5.48 1.42 -16.56
N ALA A 45 5.66 2.02 -17.74
CA ALA A 45 6.72 1.63 -18.69
C ALA A 45 8.10 2.04 -18.16
N ALA A 46 8.21 3.24 -17.58
CA ALA A 46 9.41 3.68 -16.88
C ALA A 46 9.81 2.72 -15.75
N ARG A 47 8.84 2.12 -15.04
CA ARG A 47 9.12 1.27 -13.88
C ARG A 47 9.47 -0.17 -14.23
N ILE A 48 8.69 -0.82 -15.10
CA ILE A 48 8.80 -2.26 -15.36
C ILE A 48 9.26 -2.62 -16.79
N GLY A 49 9.55 -1.61 -17.62
CA GLY A 49 10.05 -1.75 -18.98
C GLY A 49 9.09 -2.46 -19.95
N ARG A 50 9.52 -2.60 -21.21
CA ARG A 50 8.70 -3.19 -22.29
C ARG A 50 8.25 -4.62 -22.03
N ARG A 51 9.14 -5.45 -21.43
CA ARG A 51 8.80 -6.84 -21.09
C ARG A 51 7.65 -6.90 -20.08
N GLY A 52 7.60 -5.93 -19.17
CA GLY A 52 6.54 -5.79 -18.18
C GLY A 52 5.18 -5.36 -18.73
N HIS A 53 5.11 -4.82 -19.94
CA HIS A 53 3.87 -4.38 -20.57
C HIS A 53 3.26 -5.43 -21.49
N ARG A 54 4.08 -6.35 -21.99
CA ARG A 54 3.66 -7.30 -23.01
C ARG A 54 2.55 -8.21 -22.45
N TYR A 55 1.39 -8.14 -23.10
CA TYR A 55 0.18 -8.92 -22.82
C TYR A 55 -0.43 -8.70 -21.42
N LYS A 56 -0.26 -7.52 -20.82
CA LYS A 56 -0.78 -7.21 -19.48
C LYS A 56 -1.72 -6.01 -19.53
N ASP A 57 -2.86 -6.14 -18.88
CA ASP A 57 -3.80 -5.05 -18.67
C ASP A 57 -3.21 -3.95 -17.76
N ARG A 58 -3.94 -2.85 -17.59
CA ARG A 58 -3.50 -1.71 -16.79
C ARG A 58 -3.35 -2.06 -15.31
N ALA A 59 -4.32 -2.75 -14.72
CA ALA A 59 -4.29 -3.13 -13.31
C ALA A 59 -3.10 -4.03 -12.98
N THR A 60 -2.84 -5.04 -13.81
CA THR A 60 -1.67 -5.93 -13.68
C THR A 60 -0.36 -5.15 -13.75
N ARG A 61 -0.23 -4.19 -14.67
CA ARG A 61 0.98 -3.38 -14.78
C ARG A 61 1.21 -2.52 -13.54
N LEU A 62 0.16 -1.91 -12.99
CA LEU A 62 0.24 -1.14 -11.74
C LEU A 62 0.59 -2.03 -10.55
N ALA A 63 -0.06 -3.20 -10.42
CA ALA A 63 0.22 -4.18 -9.38
C ALA A 63 1.67 -4.68 -9.42
N LEU A 64 2.22 -4.94 -10.61
CA LEU A 64 3.62 -5.30 -10.80
C LEU A 64 4.57 -4.18 -10.34
N CYS A 65 4.23 -2.92 -10.59
CA CYS A 65 5.03 -1.78 -10.13
C CYS A 65 5.01 -1.68 -8.60
N ALA A 66 3.83 -1.70 -7.99
CA ALA A 66 3.69 -1.60 -6.54
C ALA A 66 4.35 -2.81 -5.82
N ALA A 67 4.17 -4.03 -6.34
CA ALA A 67 4.78 -5.23 -5.77
C ALA A 67 6.31 -5.19 -5.85
N LEU A 68 6.88 -4.75 -6.97
CA LEU A 68 8.32 -4.59 -7.13
C LEU A 68 8.90 -3.62 -6.09
N ASP A 69 8.23 -2.48 -5.90
CA ASP A 69 8.64 -1.48 -4.92
C ASP A 69 8.55 -2.03 -3.49
N ALA A 70 7.47 -2.72 -3.13
CA ALA A 70 7.31 -3.34 -1.82
C ALA A 70 8.35 -4.44 -1.54
N LEU A 71 8.65 -5.27 -2.54
CA LEU A 71 9.66 -6.33 -2.45
C LEU A 71 11.08 -5.77 -2.33
N ARG A 72 11.38 -4.64 -2.99
CA ARG A 72 12.66 -3.92 -2.87
C ARG A 72 12.79 -3.23 -1.52
N ASP A 73 11.75 -2.55 -1.05
CA ASP A 73 11.73 -1.92 0.27
C ASP A 73 11.92 -2.97 1.38
N ALA A 74 11.31 -4.15 1.21
CA ALA A 74 11.52 -5.31 2.07
C ALA A 74 12.91 -5.96 1.92
N ARG A 75 13.78 -5.52 1.00
CA ARG A 75 15.07 -6.13 0.67
C ARG A 75 14.98 -7.62 0.30
N LEU A 76 13.94 -8.01 -0.42
CA LEU A 76 13.76 -9.36 -0.97
C LEU A 76 14.21 -9.46 -2.43
N ILE A 77 14.21 -8.33 -3.14
CA ILE A 77 14.72 -8.20 -4.51
C ILE A 77 15.84 -7.15 -4.51
N PRO A 78 16.99 -7.40 -5.16
CA PRO A 78 18.03 -6.40 -5.37
C PRO A 78 17.52 -5.18 -6.16
N SER A 79 18.19 -4.04 -6.07
CA SER A 79 17.77 -2.83 -6.79
C SER A 79 17.74 -3.00 -8.31
N ASP A 80 18.61 -3.85 -8.85
CA ASP A 80 18.72 -4.18 -10.28
C ASP A 80 18.03 -5.50 -10.67
N GLY A 81 17.56 -6.27 -9.70
CA GLY A 81 16.89 -7.56 -9.89
C GLY A 81 15.38 -7.44 -10.15
N GLU A 82 14.82 -8.56 -10.62
CA GLU A 82 13.36 -8.75 -10.78
C GLU A 82 12.81 -9.93 -9.99
N GLU A 83 13.64 -10.84 -9.47
CA GLU A 83 13.21 -12.03 -8.71
C GLU A 83 13.71 -11.99 -7.26
N VAL A 84 12.97 -12.67 -6.37
CA VAL A 84 13.33 -12.76 -4.95
C VAL A 84 14.60 -13.58 -4.72
N THR A 85 15.42 -13.15 -3.76
CA THR A 85 16.65 -13.84 -3.35
C THR A 85 16.42 -14.93 -2.29
N VAL A 86 15.20 -15.02 -1.77
CA VAL A 86 14.76 -16.06 -0.83
C VAL A 86 14.07 -17.20 -1.57
N PRO A 87 13.94 -18.41 -0.99
CA PRO A 87 13.17 -19.48 -1.60
C PRO A 87 11.74 -19.05 -1.90
N GLY A 88 11.35 -19.11 -3.17
CA GLY A 88 10.08 -18.56 -3.66
C GLY A 88 8.84 -19.22 -3.06
N ASP A 89 8.92 -20.50 -2.66
CA ASP A 89 7.87 -21.24 -1.94
C ASP A 89 7.57 -20.65 -0.56
N THR A 90 8.48 -19.83 -0.02
CA THR A 90 8.29 -19.13 1.25
C THR A 90 7.61 -17.76 1.11
N VAL A 91 7.24 -17.35 -0.11
CA VAL A 91 6.60 -16.08 -0.40
C VAL A 91 5.26 -16.31 -1.13
N GLY A 92 4.17 -15.92 -0.48
CA GLY A 92 2.83 -15.93 -1.06
C GLY A 92 2.47 -14.60 -1.72
N VAL A 93 1.36 -14.61 -2.47
CA VAL A 93 0.75 -13.42 -3.08
C VAL A 93 -0.72 -13.39 -2.71
N VAL A 94 -1.19 -12.24 -2.23
CA VAL A 94 -2.60 -11.98 -1.98
C VAL A 94 -2.95 -10.64 -2.62
N ALA A 95 -3.67 -10.66 -3.74
CA ALA A 95 -4.11 -9.44 -4.40
C ALA A 95 -5.59 -9.17 -4.13
N SER A 96 -6.01 -7.92 -4.28
CA SER A 96 -7.40 -7.49 -4.24
C SER A 96 -7.69 -6.43 -5.29
N SER A 97 -8.86 -6.58 -5.93
CA SER A 97 -9.44 -5.65 -6.91
C SER A 97 -10.87 -6.08 -7.20
N ASN A 98 -11.76 -5.13 -7.43
CA ASN A 98 -13.13 -5.38 -7.86
C ASN A 98 -13.37 -4.95 -9.31
N LEU A 99 -12.57 -4.02 -9.84
CA LEU A 99 -12.78 -3.40 -11.16
C LEU A 99 -11.60 -3.59 -12.12
N GLY A 100 -10.47 -4.10 -11.63
CA GLY A 100 -9.19 -4.07 -12.35
C GLY A 100 -9.11 -4.85 -13.66
N ASN A 101 -10.00 -5.83 -13.90
CA ASN A 101 -10.08 -6.56 -15.16
C ASN A 101 -11.43 -6.38 -15.87
N LEU A 102 -12.27 -5.45 -15.40
CA LEU A 102 -13.64 -5.28 -15.89
C LEU A 102 -13.68 -4.95 -17.38
N ASP A 103 -12.81 -4.03 -17.83
CA ASP A 103 -12.68 -3.66 -19.24
C ASP A 103 -12.35 -4.88 -20.12
N THR A 104 -11.39 -5.67 -19.67
CA THR A 104 -10.92 -6.85 -20.38
C THR A 104 -11.99 -7.93 -20.43
N ALA A 105 -12.74 -8.12 -19.34
CA ALA A 105 -13.87 -9.05 -19.30
C ALA A 105 -14.99 -8.62 -20.26
N CYS A 106 -15.38 -7.34 -20.26
CA CYS A 106 -16.40 -6.79 -21.15
C CYS A 106 -15.98 -6.89 -22.62
N LEU A 107 -14.75 -6.51 -22.97
CA LEU A 107 -14.22 -6.62 -24.33
C LEU A 107 -14.15 -8.07 -24.80
N THR A 108 -13.78 -8.99 -23.91
CA THR A 108 -13.75 -10.43 -24.23
C THR A 108 -15.16 -10.96 -24.48
N ALA A 109 -16.13 -10.60 -23.65
CA ALA A 109 -17.53 -11.00 -23.82
C ALA A 109 -18.13 -10.44 -25.11
N ALA A 110 -17.89 -9.16 -25.41
CA ALA A 110 -18.34 -8.52 -26.64
C ALA A 110 -17.74 -9.20 -27.88
N ALA A 111 -16.44 -9.49 -27.88
CA ALA A 111 -15.77 -10.18 -28.97
C ALA A 111 -16.33 -11.60 -29.23
N ILE A 112 -16.72 -12.32 -28.17
CA ILE A 112 -17.39 -13.63 -28.30
C ILE A 112 -18.78 -13.48 -28.92
N ALA A 113 -19.54 -12.48 -28.47
CA ALA A 113 -20.90 -12.24 -28.94
C ALA A 113 -20.96 -11.78 -30.41
N GLU A 114 -20.04 -10.91 -30.81
CA GLU A 114 -19.96 -10.35 -32.17
C GLU A 114 -19.34 -11.30 -33.20
N ARG A 115 -18.40 -12.14 -32.73
CA ARG A 115 -17.63 -13.03 -33.61
C ARG A 115 -17.67 -14.47 -33.08
N SER A 116 -16.63 -14.91 -32.39
CA SER A 116 -16.52 -16.25 -31.81
C SER A 116 -15.40 -16.33 -30.78
N ALA A 117 -15.50 -17.29 -29.87
CA ALA A 117 -14.44 -17.59 -28.90
C ALA A 117 -13.11 -18.02 -29.57
N VAL A 118 -13.16 -18.59 -30.78
CA VAL A 118 -11.94 -19.01 -31.51
C VAL A 118 -11.11 -17.83 -32.02
N ASP A 119 -11.70 -16.63 -32.08
CA ASP A 119 -11.04 -15.41 -32.56
C ASP A 119 -10.32 -14.65 -31.44
N LEU A 120 -10.40 -15.14 -30.20
CA LEU A 120 -9.72 -14.53 -29.07
C LEU A 120 -8.24 -14.92 -29.08
N SER A 121 -7.37 -13.93 -28.85
CA SER A 121 -5.94 -14.16 -28.69
C SER A 121 -5.67 -15.03 -27.45
N PRO A 122 -5.00 -16.19 -27.59
CA PRO A 122 -4.60 -17.02 -26.45
C PRO A 122 -3.69 -16.28 -25.46
N MET A 123 -2.96 -15.27 -25.93
CA MET A 123 -2.07 -14.46 -25.10
C MET A 123 -2.82 -13.42 -24.27
N SER A 124 -4.00 -12.97 -24.72
CA SER A 124 -4.78 -11.93 -24.05
C SER A 124 -5.87 -12.51 -23.15
N LEU A 125 -6.36 -13.72 -23.46
CA LEU A 125 -7.44 -14.39 -22.73
C LEU A 125 -7.18 -14.52 -21.21
N PRO A 126 -5.95 -14.80 -20.72
CA PRO A 126 -5.70 -14.84 -19.29
C PRO A 126 -6.10 -13.56 -18.54
N ASN A 127 -6.02 -12.40 -19.20
CA ASN A 127 -6.37 -11.12 -18.59
C ASN A 127 -7.88 -10.98 -18.30
N ALA A 128 -8.73 -11.83 -18.90
CA ALA A 128 -10.15 -11.86 -18.56
C ALA A 128 -10.41 -12.49 -17.17
N SER A 129 -9.43 -13.18 -16.57
CA SER A 129 -9.52 -13.69 -15.20
C SER A 129 -8.98 -12.66 -14.20
N SER A 130 -9.74 -12.37 -13.14
CA SER A 130 -9.29 -11.42 -12.10
C SER A 130 -8.00 -11.87 -11.40
N ASN A 131 -7.79 -13.19 -11.26
CA ASN A 131 -6.59 -13.76 -10.63
C ASN A 131 -5.30 -13.53 -11.43
N VAL A 132 -5.40 -13.01 -12.65
CA VAL A 132 -4.24 -12.69 -13.51
C VAL A 132 -3.29 -11.71 -12.83
N ILE A 133 -3.82 -10.77 -12.03
CA ILE A 133 -3.07 -9.75 -11.31
C ILE A 133 -2.08 -10.41 -10.35
N ALA A 134 -2.59 -11.28 -9.45
CA ALA A 134 -1.79 -12.01 -8.49
C ALA A 134 -0.85 -13.02 -9.18
N SER A 135 -1.31 -13.65 -10.25
CA SER A 135 -0.54 -14.63 -11.03
C SER A 135 0.69 -14.00 -11.70
N TRP A 136 0.54 -12.85 -12.33
CA TRP A 136 1.68 -12.18 -12.99
C TRP A 136 2.72 -11.67 -12.00
N VAL A 137 2.31 -11.19 -10.84
CA VAL A 137 3.22 -10.81 -9.76
C VAL A 137 4.02 -12.03 -9.31
N ALA A 138 3.35 -13.16 -9.08
CA ALA A 138 4.01 -14.39 -8.68
C ALA A 138 5.03 -14.87 -9.73
N ILE A 139 4.60 -14.94 -10.99
CA ILE A 139 5.45 -15.36 -12.11
C ILE A 139 6.66 -14.45 -12.26
N ARG A 140 6.45 -13.12 -12.25
CA ARG A 140 7.52 -12.17 -12.50
C ARG A 140 8.58 -12.18 -11.42
N HIS A 141 8.16 -12.30 -10.16
CA HIS A 141 9.06 -12.17 -9.02
C HIS A 141 9.51 -13.51 -8.44
N GLY A 142 9.16 -14.63 -9.08
CA GLY A 142 9.58 -15.97 -8.65
C GLY A 142 8.89 -16.46 -7.37
N LEU A 143 7.67 -15.99 -7.10
CA LEU A 143 6.90 -16.31 -5.88
C LEU A 143 6.10 -17.60 -6.12
N ARG A 144 6.30 -18.61 -5.27
CA ARG A 144 5.76 -19.96 -5.43
C ARG A 144 4.93 -20.43 -4.24
N GLY A 145 4.65 -19.56 -3.27
CA GLY A 145 3.71 -19.81 -2.17
C GLY A 145 2.24 -19.71 -2.62
N PRO A 146 1.28 -19.71 -1.67
CA PRO A 146 -0.14 -19.51 -1.96
C PRO A 146 -0.37 -18.21 -2.75
N ASN A 147 -1.24 -18.30 -3.75
CA ASN A 147 -1.58 -17.21 -4.66
C ASN A 147 -3.10 -17.02 -4.65
N LEU A 148 -3.56 -15.87 -4.14
CA LEU A 148 -4.97 -15.57 -3.91
C LEU A 148 -5.36 -14.23 -4.54
N MET A 149 -6.59 -14.15 -5.02
CA MET A 149 -7.23 -12.92 -5.47
C MET A 149 -8.55 -12.73 -4.71
N LEU A 150 -8.73 -11.56 -4.09
CA LEU A 150 -9.95 -11.17 -3.40
C LEU A 150 -10.75 -10.15 -4.21
N CYS A 151 -12.04 -10.43 -4.39
CA CYS A 151 -13.01 -9.60 -5.11
C CYS A 151 -14.34 -9.59 -4.34
N ASN A 152 -14.34 -9.13 -3.08
CA ASN A 152 -15.52 -9.16 -2.19
C ASN A 152 -16.03 -7.76 -1.79
N GLY A 153 -15.88 -6.77 -2.69
CA GLY A 153 -16.37 -5.40 -2.49
C GLY A 153 -15.38 -4.51 -1.74
N ALA A 154 -15.84 -3.42 -1.12
CA ALA A 154 -14.99 -2.40 -0.50
C ALA A 154 -14.15 -2.89 0.70
N THR A 155 -14.42 -4.09 1.21
CA THR A 155 -13.59 -4.74 2.25
C THR A 155 -12.36 -5.47 1.70
N SER A 156 -12.29 -5.74 0.38
CA SER A 156 -11.32 -6.67 -0.22
C SER A 156 -9.88 -6.35 0.14
N GLY A 157 -9.51 -5.06 0.15
CA GLY A 157 -8.15 -4.64 0.43
C GLY A 157 -7.70 -5.00 1.84
N LEU A 158 -8.55 -4.78 2.84
CA LEU A 158 -8.20 -5.06 4.22
C LEU A 158 -8.32 -6.55 4.53
N ASP A 159 -9.27 -7.24 3.89
CA ASP A 159 -9.39 -8.69 3.92
C ASP A 159 -8.14 -9.34 3.31
N ALA A 160 -7.57 -8.79 2.24
CA ALA A 160 -6.33 -9.27 1.64
C ALA A 160 -5.13 -9.13 2.59
N VAL A 161 -5.04 -8.00 3.32
CA VAL A 161 -4.03 -7.83 4.39
C VAL A 161 -4.20 -8.89 5.47
N HIS A 162 -5.44 -9.15 5.91
CA HIS A 162 -5.73 -10.20 6.87
C HIS A 162 -5.35 -11.59 6.37
N TRP A 163 -5.70 -11.95 5.13
CA TRP A 163 -5.35 -13.25 4.55
C TRP A 163 -3.84 -13.42 4.41
N GLY A 164 -3.12 -12.38 3.98
CA GLY A 164 -1.65 -12.40 3.96
C GLY A 164 -1.07 -12.65 5.34
N ALA A 165 -1.59 -11.97 6.37
CA ALA A 165 -1.18 -12.17 7.75
C ALA A 165 -1.53 -13.57 8.27
N ALA A 166 -2.72 -14.09 7.94
CA ALA A 166 -3.17 -15.42 8.36
C ALA A 166 -2.29 -16.53 7.76
N LEU A 167 -1.89 -16.40 6.49
CA LEU A 167 -0.97 -17.34 5.84
C LEU A 167 0.40 -17.38 6.54
N VAL A 168 0.92 -16.21 6.94
CA VAL A 168 2.18 -16.08 7.68
C VAL A 168 2.04 -16.64 9.10
N ALA A 169 0.98 -16.26 9.82
CA ALA A 169 0.72 -16.69 11.19
C ALA A 169 0.53 -18.22 11.29
N ALA A 170 -0.12 -18.82 10.29
CA ALA A 170 -0.29 -20.27 10.17
C ALA A 170 0.99 -20.99 9.72
N GLY A 171 2.07 -20.28 9.42
CA GLY A 171 3.34 -20.85 8.96
C GLY A 171 3.29 -21.46 7.56
N ARG A 172 2.29 -21.11 6.75
CA ARG A 172 2.16 -21.60 5.36
C ARG A 172 3.20 -20.97 4.45
N VAL A 173 3.57 -19.72 4.75
CA VAL A 173 4.67 -18.98 4.12
C VAL A 173 5.40 -18.18 5.18
N ARG A 174 6.63 -17.75 4.87
CA ARG A 174 7.34 -16.81 5.74
C ARG A 174 6.86 -15.39 5.55
N ARG A 175 6.42 -15.07 4.33
CA ARG A 175 6.05 -13.73 3.89
C ARG A 175 4.94 -13.80 2.86
N ALA A 176 4.15 -12.75 2.75
CA ALA A 176 3.22 -12.57 1.64
C ALA A 176 3.33 -11.15 1.09
N VAL A 177 3.28 -11.03 -0.23
CA VAL A 177 3.05 -9.75 -0.90
C VAL A 177 1.55 -9.54 -0.96
N VAL A 178 1.06 -8.48 -0.32
CA VAL A 178 -0.35 -8.09 -0.35
C VAL A 178 -0.50 -6.89 -1.27
N ILE A 179 -1.44 -6.92 -2.20
CA ILE A 179 -1.59 -5.90 -3.25
C ILE A 179 -3.04 -5.47 -3.34
N GLY A 180 -3.30 -4.17 -3.39
CA GLY A 180 -4.59 -3.60 -3.75
C GLY A 180 -4.45 -2.77 -5.01
N VAL A 181 -5.31 -2.99 -6.00
CA VAL A 181 -5.30 -2.23 -7.25
C VAL A 181 -6.71 -1.95 -7.76
N GLU A 182 -6.93 -0.74 -8.25
CA GLU A 182 -8.06 -0.41 -9.11
C GLU A 182 -7.60 0.48 -10.27
N THR A 183 -8.42 0.53 -11.31
CA THR A 183 -8.20 1.36 -12.49
C THR A 183 -9.51 2.02 -12.89
N HIS A 184 -9.46 3.27 -13.32
CA HIS A 184 -10.56 3.88 -14.05
C HIS A 184 -10.35 3.70 -15.56
N ASN A 185 -11.44 3.50 -16.27
CA ASN A 185 -11.55 3.47 -17.72
C ASN A 185 -13.02 3.67 -18.09
N ALA A 186 -13.32 3.86 -19.37
CA ALA A 186 -14.69 4.11 -19.83
C ALA A 186 -15.73 3.07 -19.36
N VAL A 187 -15.35 1.80 -19.25
CA VAL A 187 -16.27 0.73 -18.78
C VAL A 187 -16.56 0.88 -17.29
N VAL A 188 -15.54 1.21 -16.49
CA VAL A 188 -15.68 1.44 -15.05
C VAL A 188 -16.48 2.71 -14.78
N GLU A 189 -16.21 3.78 -15.53
CA GLU A 189 -16.92 5.05 -15.45
C GLU A 189 -18.41 4.88 -15.75
N ASP A 190 -18.74 4.14 -16.82
CA ASP A 190 -20.12 3.81 -17.20
C ASP A 190 -20.83 2.94 -16.15
N LEU A 191 -20.17 1.86 -15.68
CA LEU A 191 -20.75 0.98 -14.66
C LEU A 191 -21.09 1.73 -13.36
N LEU A 192 -20.22 2.63 -12.93
CA LEU A 192 -20.38 3.34 -11.65
C LEU A 192 -21.15 4.66 -11.79
N GLY A 193 -21.35 5.17 -13.02
CA GLY A 193 -21.89 6.51 -13.25
C GLY A 193 -21.03 7.60 -12.65
N ARG A 194 -19.70 7.46 -12.75
CA ARG A 194 -18.69 8.33 -12.11
C ARG A 194 -17.67 8.76 -13.16
N SER A 195 -17.15 9.97 -13.05
CA SER A 195 -16.06 10.43 -13.90
C SER A 195 -14.71 9.89 -13.43
N ALA A 196 -13.75 9.81 -14.35
CA ALA A 196 -12.38 9.37 -14.10
C ALA A 196 -11.71 10.01 -12.87
N ASP A 197 -11.93 11.30 -12.61
CA ASP A 197 -11.33 12.04 -11.48
C ASP A 197 -11.88 11.63 -10.11
N GLU A 198 -13.05 10.99 -10.06
CA GLU A 198 -13.60 10.41 -8.84
C GLU A 198 -13.04 9.01 -8.53
N LEU A 199 -12.32 8.39 -9.45
CA LEU A 199 -11.97 6.96 -9.40
C LEU A 199 -10.46 6.74 -9.27
N LEU A 200 -10.08 5.74 -8.49
CA LEU A 200 -8.68 5.35 -8.39
C LEU A 200 -8.17 4.76 -9.70
N ASP A 201 -7.00 5.24 -10.10
CA ASP A 201 -6.15 4.57 -11.07
C ASP A 201 -4.74 4.40 -10.53
N GLY A 202 -4.55 3.28 -9.83
CA GLY A 202 -3.30 3.02 -9.14
C GLY A 202 -3.33 1.78 -8.25
N ALA A 203 -2.16 1.48 -7.68
CA ALA A 203 -1.97 0.32 -6.82
C ALA A 203 -1.11 0.63 -5.60
N ALA A 204 -1.31 -0.16 -4.55
CA ALA A 204 -0.45 -0.20 -3.37
C ALA A 204 -0.11 -1.65 -3.02
N ALA A 205 1.04 -1.85 -2.39
CA ALA A 205 1.47 -3.16 -1.94
C ALA A 205 2.19 -3.11 -0.59
N LEU A 206 2.10 -4.21 0.16
CA LEU A 206 2.77 -4.46 1.42
C LEU A 206 3.50 -5.80 1.35
N VAL A 207 4.64 -5.92 2.02
CA VAL A 207 5.23 -7.22 2.36
C VAL A 207 4.96 -7.50 3.83
N VAL A 208 4.07 -8.45 4.10
CA VAL A 208 3.82 -8.95 5.46
C VAL A 208 4.72 -10.15 5.75
N GLU A 209 5.29 -10.21 6.94
CA GLU A 209 6.30 -11.20 7.33
C GLU A 209 6.19 -11.55 8.81
N GLY A 210 6.54 -12.77 9.19
CA GLY A 210 6.65 -13.14 10.60
C GLY A 210 7.84 -12.43 11.24
N ALA A 211 7.63 -11.70 12.34
CA ALA A 211 8.63 -10.86 12.99
C ALA A 211 9.97 -11.59 13.23
N ARG A 212 9.92 -12.85 13.69
CA ARG A 212 11.14 -13.64 13.92
C ARG A 212 11.92 -13.95 12.64
N TRP A 213 11.22 -14.12 11.52
CA TRP A 213 11.88 -14.34 10.23
C TRP A 213 12.43 -13.04 9.65
N ALA A 214 11.74 -11.91 9.86
CA ALA A 214 12.24 -10.59 9.50
C ALA A 214 13.54 -10.30 10.23
N GLU A 215 13.56 -10.55 11.55
CA GLU A 215 14.75 -10.38 12.38
C GLU A 215 15.89 -11.31 11.97
N GLY A 216 15.58 -12.57 11.66
CA GLY A 216 16.59 -13.56 11.25
C GLY A 216 17.34 -13.16 9.97
N ARG A 217 16.76 -12.30 9.13
CA ARG A 217 17.41 -11.71 7.95
C ARG A 217 17.79 -10.23 8.12
N GLY A 218 17.71 -9.69 9.33
CA GLY A 218 18.02 -8.28 9.62
C GLY A 218 17.08 -7.28 8.95
N ALA A 219 15.84 -7.65 8.64
CA ALA A 219 14.83 -6.74 8.10
C ALA A 219 14.26 -5.84 9.20
N ARG A 220 14.10 -4.56 8.88
CA ARG A 220 13.38 -3.62 9.75
C ARG A 220 11.90 -3.75 9.46
N ALA A 221 11.10 -3.89 10.51
CA ALA A 221 9.65 -3.81 10.41
C ALA A 221 9.22 -2.34 10.44
N ALA A 222 8.27 -1.97 9.58
CA ALA A 222 7.67 -0.64 9.50
C ALA A 222 6.44 -0.51 10.41
N ALA A 223 5.74 -1.61 10.66
CA ALA A 223 4.58 -1.66 11.54
C ALA A 223 4.27 -3.12 11.95
N THR A 224 3.54 -3.29 13.06
CA THR A 224 3.01 -4.57 13.50
C THR A 224 1.52 -4.65 13.19
N LEU A 225 1.09 -5.72 12.51
CA LEU A 225 -0.32 -6.00 12.28
C LEU A 225 -0.99 -6.47 13.58
N GLY A 226 -2.09 -5.83 13.93
CA GLY A 226 -2.89 -6.11 15.12
C GLY A 226 -4.12 -6.94 14.82
N ARG A 227 -5.16 -6.74 15.66
CA ARG A 227 -6.46 -7.42 15.49
C ARG A 227 -7.14 -6.96 14.21
N TYR A 228 -7.80 -7.92 13.56
CA TYR A 228 -8.67 -7.70 12.42
C TYR A 228 -10.10 -8.12 12.79
N GLN A 229 -11.10 -7.42 12.27
CA GLN A 229 -12.51 -7.77 12.39
C GLN A 229 -13.26 -7.51 11.08
N ARG A 230 -14.28 -8.32 10.82
CA ARG A 230 -15.30 -8.09 9.79
C ARG A 230 -16.68 -8.17 10.42
N ARG A 231 -17.49 -7.14 10.25
CA ARG A 231 -18.82 -6.98 10.88
C ARG A 231 -19.80 -6.35 9.91
N ALA A 232 -21.09 -6.46 10.18
CA ALA A 232 -22.13 -5.91 9.30
C ALA A 232 -22.24 -4.37 9.34
N GLY A 233 -21.58 -3.70 10.30
CA GLY A 233 -21.64 -2.25 10.44
C GLY A 233 -20.41 -1.67 11.11
N LEU A 234 -20.19 -0.38 10.89
CA LEU A 234 -19.00 0.34 11.32
C LEU A 234 -18.86 0.37 12.85
N SER A 235 -19.91 0.77 13.57
CA SER A 235 -19.87 0.89 15.04
C SER A 235 -19.50 -0.44 15.71
N GLY A 236 -20.17 -1.54 15.33
CA GLY A 236 -19.85 -2.88 15.84
C GLY A 236 -18.46 -3.38 15.44
N CYS A 237 -17.92 -2.94 14.29
CA CYS A 237 -16.55 -3.23 13.91
C CYS A 237 -15.54 -2.51 14.83
N VAL A 238 -15.77 -1.22 15.09
CA VAL A 238 -14.91 -0.40 15.96
C VAL A 238 -14.94 -0.93 17.39
N GLU A 239 -16.11 -1.22 17.97
CA GLU A 239 -16.23 -1.77 19.33
C GLU A 239 -15.48 -3.09 19.50
N ALA A 240 -15.55 -3.96 18.47
CA ALA A 240 -14.86 -5.24 18.49
C ALA A 240 -13.33 -5.13 18.39
N LEU A 241 -12.82 -4.03 17.83
CA LEU A 241 -11.38 -3.74 17.74
C LEU A 241 -10.87 -2.99 18.97
N LEU A 242 -11.66 -2.07 19.50
CA LEU A 242 -11.32 -1.16 20.59
C LEU A 242 -12.26 -1.38 21.79
N PRO A 243 -12.21 -2.56 22.45
CA PRO A 243 -13.09 -2.86 23.57
C PRO A 243 -12.84 -1.88 24.72
N GLY A 244 -13.92 -1.47 25.39
CA GLY A 244 -13.85 -0.54 26.53
C GLY A 244 -13.62 0.93 26.14
N GLY A 245 -13.81 1.30 24.87
CA GLY A 245 -13.73 2.70 24.43
C GLY A 245 -12.30 3.24 24.31
N ALA A 246 -11.32 2.35 24.10
CA ALA A 246 -9.93 2.77 23.87
C ALA A 246 -9.83 3.66 22.62
N ALA A 247 -9.13 4.80 22.74
CA ALA A 247 -8.97 5.73 21.62
C ALA A 247 -7.71 5.38 20.80
N PRO A 248 -7.82 5.23 19.47
CA PRO A 248 -6.65 5.13 18.61
C PRO A 248 -5.98 6.50 18.47
N GLY A 249 -4.73 6.53 18.03
CA GLY A 249 -4.02 7.77 17.75
C GLY A 249 -4.44 8.45 16.45
N VAL A 250 -5.00 7.67 15.52
CA VAL A 250 -5.52 8.12 14.23
C VAL A 250 -6.54 7.10 13.72
N TRP A 251 -7.49 7.57 12.93
CA TRP A 251 -8.46 6.72 12.25
C TRP A 251 -8.45 6.96 10.73
N PHE A 252 -8.13 5.91 9.96
CA PHE A 252 -8.34 5.86 8.52
C PHE A 252 -9.75 5.34 8.26
N THR A 253 -10.62 6.23 7.79
CA THR A 253 -12.07 6.01 7.71
C THR A 253 -12.45 5.24 6.44
N PRO A 254 -13.65 4.61 6.38
CA PRO A 254 -14.17 4.04 5.15
C PRO A 254 -14.30 5.10 4.05
N GLU A 255 -14.49 4.64 2.81
CA GLU A 255 -14.73 5.52 1.67
C GLU A 255 -15.91 6.46 1.97
N ARG A 256 -15.74 7.75 1.71
CA ARG A 256 -16.78 8.80 1.87
C ARG A 256 -17.37 8.97 3.27
N TYR A 257 -16.66 8.55 4.31
CA TYR A 257 -17.12 8.71 5.70
C TYR A 257 -17.59 10.13 6.06
N ALA A 258 -16.96 11.17 5.50
CA ALA A 258 -17.30 12.57 5.78
C ALA A 258 -18.53 13.11 5.00
N GLU A 259 -18.93 12.46 3.90
CA GLU A 259 -20.06 12.89 3.08
C GLU A 259 -21.42 12.41 3.65
N GLY A 260 -21.38 11.44 4.59
CA GLY A 260 -22.57 10.79 5.11
C GLY A 260 -23.26 9.91 4.06
N PRO A 261 -24.25 9.08 4.45
CA PRO A 261 -25.03 8.32 3.48
C PRO A 261 -25.72 9.27 2.50
N ALA A 262 -25.61 8.98 1.20
CA ALA A 262 -26.19 9.80 0.13
C ALA A 262 -27.69 10.06 0.42
N GLY A 263 -28.03 11.32 0.73
CA GLY A 263 -29.39 11.73 1.10
C GLY A 263 -29.55 12.31 2.51
N ALA A 264 -28.53 12.22 3.38
CA ALA A 264 -28.49 12.97 4.62
C ALA A 264 -27.81 14.32 4.38
N GLY A 265 -28.61 15.35 4.06
CA GLY A 265 -28.14 16.73 4.04
C GLY A 265 -27.47 17.10 5.37
N ALA A 266 -26.59 18.10 5.34
CA ALA A 266 -26.00 18.69 6.53
C ALA A 266 -27.12 19.15 7.50
N GLY A 267 -27.47 18.31 8.47
CA GLY A 267 -28.58 18.58 9.38
C GLY A 267 -29.17 17.33 9.99
N THR A 268 -28.85 17.09 11.26
CA THR A 268 -29.68 16.34 12.22
C THR A 268 -30.22 14.99 11.73
N GLY A 269 -29.34 14.00 11.62
CA GLY A 269 -29.77 12.61 11.42
C GLY A 269 -30.38 12.03 12.70
N THR A 270 -31.71 12.11 12.85
CA THR A 270 -32.46 11.16 13.67
C THR A 270 -32.62 9.86 12.87
N GLY A 271 -31.54 9.09 12.81
CA GLY A 271 -31.50 7.72 12.30
C GLY A 271 -30.69 6.89 13.28
N THR A 272 -31.18 5.70 13.63
CA THR A 272 -30.81 4.88 14.79
C THR A 272 -29.42 4.23 14.75
N ASP A 273 -28.47 4.73 13.95
CA ASP A 273 -27.07 4.31 14.03
C ASP A 273 -26.36 5.17 15.07
N GLY A 274 -26.21 4.61 16.28
CA GLY A 274 -25.49 5.23 17.38
C GLY A 274 -24.09 5.70 16.94
N ALA A 275 -23.72 6.90 17.40
CA ALA A 275 -22.44 7.54 17.10
C ALA A 275 -21.29 6.53 17.10
N VAL A 276 -20.52 6.49 16.01
CA VAL A 276 -19.37 5.58 15.89
C VAL A 276 -18.45 5.81 17.10
N PRO A 277 -18.04 4.76 17.85
CA PRO A 277 -17.35 4.91 19.13
C PRO A 277 -15.86 5.22 18.97
N VAL A 278 -15.54 6.24 18.17
CA VAL A 278 -14.22 6.85 18.04
C VAL A 278 -14.35 8.32 18.47
N PRO A 279 -13.63 8.76 19.52
CA PRO A 279 -13.73 10.13 20.02
C PRO A 279 -13.52 11.19 18.93
N GLU A 280 -14.24 12.31 19.00
CA GLU A 280 -14.16 13.38 18.00
C GLU A 280 -12.74 13.95 17.83
N ALA A 281 -11.98 14.02 18.94
CA ALA A 281 -10.61 14.51 18.97
C ALA A 281 -9.58 13.61 18.23
N VAL A 282 -9.95 12.38 17.86
CA VAL A 282 -9.05 11.50 17.09
C VAL A 282 -8.95 12.01 15.65
N PRO A 283 -7.74 12.28 15.13
CA PRO A 283 -7.55 12.66 13.73
C PRO A 283 -8.11 11.60 12.77
N ARG A 284 -8.85 12.04 11.75
CA ARG A 284 -9.49 11.20 10.73
C ARG A 284 -8.90 11.47 9.36
N TYR A 285 -8.65 10.41 8.60
CA TYR A 285 -8.14 10.48 7.23
C TYR A 285 -8.98 9.61 6.30
N ASP A 286 -9.59 10.23 5.29
CA ASP A 286 -10.24 9.51 4.18
C ASP A 286 -9.28 9.46 2.99
N VAL A 287 -8.64 8.30 2.79
CA VAL A 287 -7.66 8.12 1.70
C VAL A 287 -8.28 8.36 0.32
N THR A 288 -9.58 8.11 0.14
CA THR A 288 -10.26 8.25 -1.16
C THR A 288 -10.39 9.71 -1.59
N SER A 289 -10.38 10.66 -0.65
CA SER A 289 -10.29 12.10 -0.95
C SER A 289 -9.01 12.49 -1.67
N ALA A 290 -7.94 11.69 -1.55
CA ALA A 290 -6.64 11.97 -2.13
C ALA A 290 -6.36 11.23 -3.44
N VAL A 291 -6.97 10.06 -3.63
CA VAL A 291 -6.63 9.13 -4.73
C VAL A 291 -7.83 8.66 -5.55
N GLY A 292 -9.03 9.15 -5.23
CA GLY A 292 -10.28 8.66 -5.79
C GLY A 292 -10.79 7.39 -5.09
N ARG A 293 -11.99 6.97 -5.48
CA ARG A 293 -12.64 5.75 -4.98
C ARG A 293 -11.79 4.54 -5.26
N ALA A 294 -11.46 3.82 -4.20
CA ALA A 294 -10.44 2.77 -4.26
C ALA A 294 -11.03 1.37 -4.11
N SER A 295 -12.33 1.22 -3.80
CA SER A 295 -13.03 -0.08 -3.74
C SER A 295 -12.17 -1.21 -3.16
N GLY A 296 -11.76 -2.20 -3.97
CA GLY A 296 -11.00 -3.37 -3.52
C GLY A 296 -9.55 -3.07 -3.15
N ALA A 297 -9.01 -1.90 -3.49
CA ALA A 297 -7.67 -1.46 -3.13
C ALA A 297 -7.60 -0.65 -1.81
N LEU A 298 -8.74 -0.15 -1.33
CA LEU A 298 -8.80 0.84 -0.23
C LEU A 298 -8.03 0.40 1.01
N GLY A 299 -8.31 -0.79 1.55
CA GLY A 299 -7.67 -1.27 2.77
C GLY A 299 -6.14 -1.33 2.69
N VAL A 300 -5.57 -1.68 1.53
CA VAL A 300 -4.11 -1.72 1.32
C VAL A 300 -3.54 -0.30 1.29
N LEU A 301 -4.20 0.62 0.60
CA LEU A 301 -3.83 2.05 0.57
C LEU A 301 -3.88 2.70 1.95
N GLN A 302 -4.92 2.40 2.73
CA GLN A 302 -5.05 2.85 4.12
C GLN A 302 -3.92 2.32 5.00
N CYS A 303 -3.54 1.04 4.86
CA CYS A 303 -2.38 0.50 5.56
C CYS A 303 -1.08 1.23 5.18
N VAL A 304 -0.86 1.54 3.89
CA VAL A 304 0.32 2.31 3.48
C VAL A 304 0.30 3.73 4.07
N ALA A 305 -0.83 4.44 4.01
CA ALA A 305 -0.96 5.77 4.61
C ALA A 305 -0.73 5.74 6.14
N ALA A 306 -1.24 4.72 6.83
CA ALA A 306 -1.03 4.50 8.25
C ALA A 306 0.45 4.26 8.61
N ILE A 307 1.19 3.55 7.76
CA ILE A 307 2.65 3.41 7.90
C ILE A 307 3.35 4.77 7.75
N GLY A 308 2.90 5.61 6.81
CA GLY A 308 3.37 6.99 6.70
C GLY A 308 3.15 7.80 7.98
N TRP A 309 1.99 7.64 8.61
CA TRP A 309 1.66 8.31 9.88
C TRP A 309 2.54 7.82 11.03
N LEU A 310 2.72 6.50 11.17
CA LEU A 310 3.60 5.90 12.19
C LEU A 310 5.04 6.41 12.05
N ALA A 311 5.57 6.47 10.82
CA ALA A 311 6.92 6.95 10.56
C ALA A 311 7.12 8.43 10.95
N ARG A 312 6.09 9.29 10.78
CA ARG A 312 6.14 10.69 11.23
C ARG A 312 6.09 10.80 12.76
N ALA A 313 5.27 9.98 13.40
CA ALA A 313 5.21 9.94 14.86
C ALA A 313 6.56 9.52 15.47
N GLU A 314 7.24 8.52 14.89
CA GLU A 314 8.60 8.13 15.27
C GLU A 314 9.59 9.29 15.12
N ALA A 315 9.63 9.93 13.95
CA ALA A 315 10.55 11.04 13.67
C ALA A 315 10.34 12.25 14.59
N GLY A 316 9.10 12.54 14.99
CA GLY A 316 8.79 13.60 15.96
C GLY A 316 9.21 13.26 17.39
N THR A 317 9.49 11.99 17.70
CA THR A 317 9.98 11.55 19.02
C THR A 317 11.51 11.58 19.10
N ASP A 318 12.18 11.21 18.00
CA ASP A 318 13.65 11.18 17.89
C ASP A 318 14.27 12.57 17.72
N ALA A 319 13.44 13.59 17.43
CA ALA A 319 13.84 14.98 17.44
C ALA A 319 14.07 15.45 18.88
N ALA A 320 15.25 15.15 19.43
CA ALA A 320 15.80 15.90 20.56
C ALA A 320 15.69 17.41 20.24
N PRO A 321 15.41 18.28 21.23
CA PRO A 321 15.22 19.71 20.99
C PRO A 321 16.51 20.30 20.42
N GLY A 322 16.59 20.45 19.09
CA GLY A 322 17.76 20.97 18.37
C GLY A 322 18.10 20.32 17.03
N ALA A 323 17.54 19.16 16.67
CA ALA A 323 17.82 18.54 15.36
C ALA A 323 16.73 18.90 14.33
N GLY A 324 17.03 19.84 13.43
CA GLY A 324 16.11 20.33 12.41
C GLY A 324 15.71 19.32 11.31
N PRO A 325 14.87 19.72 10.33
CA PRO A 325 14.18 18.86 9.35
C PRO A 325 15.06 17.98 8.43
N GLN A 326 16.38 18.15 8.49
CA GLN A 326 17.34 17.62 7.52
C GLN A 326 17.53 16.10 7.56
N ALA A 327 17.23 15.44 8.69
CA ALA A 327 17.41 13.99 8.83
C ALA A 327 16.34 13.18 8.09
N ALA A 328 15.10 13.68 8.03
CA ALA A 328 14.01 13.06 7.30
C ALA A 328 14.17 13.26 5.78
N GLU A 329 14.62 14.46 5.38
CA GLU A 329 14.93 14.80 3.98
C GLU A 329 16.11 13.98 3.44
N ARG A 330 17.16 13.74 4.23
CA ARG A 330 18.26 12.84 3.86
C ARG A 330 17.78 11.41 3.60
N ARG A 331 16.89 10.87 4.44
CA ARG A 331 16.32 9.52 4.23
C ARG A 331 15.39 9.42 3.01
N ALA A 332 14.68 10.50 2.69
CA ALA A 332 13.89 10.59 1.45
C ALA A 332 14.79 10.73 0.21
N ALA A 333 15.89 11.49 0.31
CA ALA A 333 16.88 11.65 -0.74
C ALA A 333 17.65 10.35 -1.03
N GLU A 334 18.03 9.58 0.00
CA GLU A 334 18.64 8.25 -0.15
C GLU A 334 17.71 7.28 -0.89
N ARG A 335 16.39 7.32 -0.61
CA ARG A 335 15.39 6.53 -1.34
C ARG A 335 15.22 6.96 -2.80
N ARG A 336 15.35 8.26 -3.10
CA ARG A 336 15.30 8.80 -4.47
C ARG A 336 16.57 8.50 -5.28
N ALA A 337 17.74 8.56 -4.65
CA ALA A 337 19.03 8.28 -5.29
C ALA A 337 19.12 6.84 -5.81
N VAL A 338 18.60 5.86 -5.05
CA VAL A 338 18.50 4.46 -5.50
C VAL A 338 17.58 4.32 -6.72
N GLY A 339 16.54 5.15 -6.83
CA GLY A 339 15.63 5.17 -7.97
C GLY A 339 16.21 5.85 -9.22
N SER A 340 16.94 6.96 -9.07
CA SER A 340 17.50 7.71 -10.21
C SER A 340 18.75 7.04 -10.80
N GLU A 341 19.64 6.47 -9.98
CA GLU A 341 20.84 5.78 -10.46
C GLU A 341 20.49 4.51 -11.27
N ALA A 342 19.39 3.83 -10.93
CA ALA A 342 18.87 2.69 -11.69
C ALA A 342 18.28 3.09 -13.04
N ALA A 343 17.71 4.30 -13.15
CA ALA A 343 17.18 4.86 -14.39
C ALA A 343 18.31 5.36 -15.31
N GLU A 344 19.31 6.06 -14.78
CA GLU A 344 20.46 6.57 -15.53
C GLU A 344 21.35 5.44 -16.09
N ARG A 345 21.55 4.35 -15.33
CA ARG A 345 22.33 3.19 -15.82
C ARG A 345 21.62 2.39 -16.92
N ARG A 346 20.28 2.47 -17.03
CA ARG A 346 19.51 1.87 -18.13
C ARG A 346 19.43 2.75 -19.38
N ALA A 347 19.65 4.06 -19.24
CA ALA A 347 19.73 5.00 -20.36
C ALA A 347 21.09 4.95 -21.08
N ALA A 348 22.14 4.41 -20.45
CA ALA A 348 23.47 4.24 -21.03
C ALA A 348 23.59 2.98 -21.92
N GLY A 349 22.84 2.95 -23.03
CA GLY A 349 23.07 2.08 -24.20
C GLY A 349 23.36 2.95 -25.44
N PRO A 350 24.03 2.42 -26.49
CA PRO A 350 24.79 3.24 -27.42
C PRO A 350 23.92 4.23 -28.22
N GLN A 351 24.35 5.49 -28.22
CA GLN A 351 23.72 6.64 -28.87
C GLN A 351 23.78 6.55 -30.40
N ALA A 352 22.66 6.86 -31.05
CA ALA A 352 22.61 7.32 -32.43
C ALA A 352 22.09 8.77 -32.45
N ALA A 353 22.72 9.59 -33.28
CA ALA A 353 22.72 11.04 -33.25
C ALA A 353 21.47 11.72 -33.84
N GLY A 354 21.26 12.97 -33.41
CA GLY A 354 20.67 14.05 -34.23
C GLY A 354 19.32 14.60 -33.77
N SER A 355 19.31 15.74 -33.05
CA SER A 355 19.06 17.09 -33.61
C SER A 355 18.58 18.06 -32.52
N GLU A 356 19.13 19.27 -32.57
CA GLU A 356 18.92 20.41 -31.66
C GLU A 356 17.57 21.12 -31.83
N ALA A 357 17.05 21.67 -30.72
CA ALA A 357 16.48 23.02 -30.54
C ALA A 357 15.75 23.03 -29.18
N GLY A 358 16.09 23.85 -28.19
CA GLY A 358 15.85 25.28 -28.16
C GLY A 358 15.81 25.72 -26.70
N ALA A 359 16.73 26.60 -26.30
CA ALA A 359 16.86 27.11 -24.95
C ALA A 359 15.78 28.17 -24.66
N GLY A 360 15.07 28.00 -23.54
CA GLY A 360 14.15 28.99 -22.97
C GLY A 360 14.51 29.24 -21.51
N SER A 361 15.01 30.44 -21.23
CA SER A 361 15.48 30.95 -19.96
C SER A 361 14.41 30.94 -18.85
N GLY A 362 14.86 30.66 -17.63
CA GLY A 362 14.01 30.57 -16.46
C GLY A 362 13.51 31.90 -15.89
N THR A 363 12.47 31.78 -15.06
CA THR A 363 12.08 32.77 -14.07
C THR A 363 11.62 32.03 -12.83
N ALA A 364 12.43 32.12 -11.77
CA ALA A 364 12.09 31.63 -10.44
C ALA A 364 11.11 32.61 -9.78
N CYS A 365 9.95 32.13 -9.34
CA CYS A 365 9.07 32.86 -8.43
C CYS A 365 9.23 32.27 -7.02
N ALA A 366 9.84 33.07 -6.14
CA ALA A 366 9.92 32.83 -4.71
C ALA A 366 8.51 32.94 -4.09
N ALA A 367 8.05 31.87 -3.42
CA ALA A 367 6.92 31.93 -2.49
C ALA A 367 7.48 32.07 -1.07
N GLY A 368 6.97 33.07 -0.33
CA GLY A 368 7.43 33.46 1.01
C GLY A 368 7.19 32.41 2.09
N PRO A 369 7.69 32.65 3.32
CA PRO A 369 7.66 31.68 4.41
C PRO A 369 6.23 31.56 4.95
N GLY A 370 5.48 30.59 4.43
CA GLY A 370 4.25 30.13 5.06
C GLY A 370 4.57 29.56 6.44
N ALA A 371 3.86 30.02 7.45
CA ALA A 371 4.04 29.63 8.85
C ALA A 371 4.14 28.11 9.00
N ALA A 372 5.20 27.66 9.68
CA ALA A 372 5.35 26.25 10.05
C ALA A 372 4.11 25.83 10.86
N PRO A 373 3.45 24.71 10.53
CA PRO A 373 2.35 24.20 11.33
C PRO A 373 2.86 23.98 12.76
N GLY A 374 2.12 24.50 13.74
CA GLY A 374 2.45 24.34 15.16
C GLY A 374 2.57 22.86 15.55
N PRO A 375 3.20 22.57 16.70
CA PRO A 375 3.43 21.20 17.14
C PRO A 375 2.10 20.46 17.24
N VAL A 376 1.94 19.44 16.38
CA VAL A 376 0.80 18.52 16.42
C VAL A 376 0.83 17.84 17.80
N PRO A 377 -0.27 17.88 18.59
CA PRO A 377 -0.30 17.23 19.89
C PRO A 377 0.07 15.74 19.73
N VAL A 378 0.98 15.27 20.57
CA VAL A 378 1.41 13.86 20.55
C VAL A 378 0.18 13.01 20.88
N PRO A 379 -0.27 12.13 19.98
CA PRO A 379 -1.47 11.35 20.23
C PRO A 379 -1.24 10.41 21.44
N ALA A 380 -2.25 10.30 22.30
CA ALA A 380 -2.20 9.48 23.51
C ALA A 380 -1.95 7.98 23.24
N SER A 381 -2.19 7.54 22.00
CA SER A 381 -1.93 6.19 21.49
C SER A 381 -1.16 6.29 20.17
N ARG A 382 -0.21 5.38 19.93
CA ARG A 382 0.47 5.25 18.62
C ARG A 382 -0.17 4.20 17.72
N GLN A 383 -1.41 3.81 18.00
CA GLN A 383 -2.14 2.82 17.22
C GLN A 383 -3.01 3.51 16.16
N ALA A 384 -2.90 3.06 14.92
CA ALA A 384 -3.80 3.46 13.84
C ALA A 384 -4.98 2.47 13.77
N LEU A 385 -6.20 3.01 13.79
CA LEU A 385 -7.41 2.28 13.41
C LEU A 385 -7.63 2.43 11.92
N ILE A 386 -7.83 1.31 11.23
CA ILE A 386 -8.16 1.28 9.80
C ILE A 386 -9.52 0.61 9.66
N THR A 387 -10.44 1.23 8.94
CA THR A 387 -11.73 0.63 8.60
C THR A 387 -11.98 0.81 7.11
N SER A 388 -12.21 -0.29 6.40
CA SER A 388 -12.48 -0.33 4.96
C SER A 388 -13.91 -0.79 4.73
N GLY A 389 -14.60 -0.10 3.83
CA GLY A 389 -16.02 -0.26 3.53
C GLY A 389 -16.50 0.92 2.68
N ASP A 390 -17.75 0.89 2.27
CA ASP A 390 -18.44 1.96 1.54
C ASP A 390 -19.82 2.23 2.16
N ASP A 391 -20.51 3.25 1.65
CA ASP A 391 -21.83 3.69 2.16
C ASP A 391 -22.97 2.70 1.90
N THR A 392 -22.72 1.66 1.10
CA THR A 392 -23.68 0.58 0.81
C THR A 392 -23.38 -0.68 1.62
N ALA A 393 -22.28 -0.69 2.37
CA ALA A 393 -21.66 -1.95 2.75
C ALA A 393 -22.44 -2.69 3.84
N ASP A 394 -23.03 -3.82 3.46
CA ASP A 394 -23.47 -4.91 4.35
C ASP A 394 -22.33 -5.42 5.26
N ALA A 395 -21.09 -5.00 5.03
CA ALA A 395 -19.94 -5.35 5.86
C ALA A 395 -18.83 -4.28 5.88
N VAL A 396 -18.30 -4.02 7.07
CA VAL A 396 -17.08 -3.25 7.32
C VAL A 396 -15.99 -4.18 7.80
N ALA A 397 -14.80 -4.03 7.22
CA ALA A 397 -13.58 -4.64 7.73
C ALA A 397 -12.80 -3.60 8.53
N GLY A 398 -12.16 -4.01 9.61
CA GLY A 398 -11.26 -3.15 10.36
C GLY A 398 -10.03 -3.86 10.87
N LEU A 399 -8.95 -3.10 11.04
CA LEU A 399 -7.62 -3.58 11.42
C LEU A 399 -6.95 -2.54 12.32
N LEU A 400 -6.21 -3.01 13.32
CA LEU A 400 -5.32 -2.16 14.10
C LEU A 400 -3.90 -2.30 13.60
N LEU A 401 -3.24 -1.17 13.35
CA LEU A 401 -1.81 -1.11 13.01
C LEU A 401 -1.06 -0.41 14.13
N ARG A 402 0.08 -0.98 14.56
CA ARG A 402 0.86 -0.49 15.71
C ARG A 402 2.32 -0.24 15.32
N PRO A 403 3.05 0.61 16.05
CA PRO A 403 4.50 0.70 15.90
C PRO A 403 5.11 -0.66 16.23
N THR A 404 6.22 -0.97 15.61
CA THR A 404 7.02 -2.13 16.01
C THR A 404 7.69 -1.81 17.34
N PRO A 405 7.72 -2.74 18.31
CA PRO A 405 8.42 -2.49 19.57
C PRO A 405 9.86 -2.06 19.30
N ASP A 406 10.29 -0.94 19.88
CA ASP A 406 11.69 -0.56 19.86
C ASP A 406 12.51 -1.71 20.43
N ARG A 407 13.41 -2.23 19.61
CA ARG A 407 14.48 -3.06 20.15
C ARG A 407 15.48 -2.12 20.76
N CYS A 408 15.53 -2.10 22.10
CA CYS A 408 16.74 -1.77 22.83
C CYS A 408 17.94 -2.35 22.09
N HIS A 409 18.97 -1.52 21.95
CA HIS A 409 20.28 -1.76 21.37
C HIS A 409 20.71 -3.23 21.23
N PRO A 410 21.49 -3.59 20.18
CA PRO A 410 22.08 -4.92 20.10
C PRO A 410 22.79 -5.22 21.42
N HIS A 411 22.47 -6.39 22.00
CA HIS A 411 23.22 -6.92 23.15
C HIS A 411 24.72 -6.73 22.85
N PRO A 412 25.52 -6.18 23.80
CA PRO A 412 26.96 -6.14 23.60
C PRO A 412 27.44 -7.56 23.29
N PRO A 413 28.44 -7.71 22.40
CA PRO A 413 28.97 -9.03 22.07
C PRO A 413 29.33 -9.74 23.37
N ARG A 414 28.77 -10.94 23.58
CA ARG A 414 29.18 -11.78 24.71
C ARG A 414 30.69 -11.92 24.64
N ALA A 415 31.37 -11.57 25.74
CA ALA A 415 32.81 -11.74 25.87
C ALA A 415 33.21 -13.16 25.47
N PRO A 416 34.34 -13.35 24.77
CA PRO A 416 34.81 -14.68 24.44
C PRO A 416 34.99 -15.47 25.74
N LEU A 417 34.47 -16.70 25.75
CA LEU A 417 34.75 -17.67 26.81
C LEU A 417 36.26 -17.89 26.83
N ILE A 418 36.92 -17.30 27.83
CA ILE A 418 38.31 -17.58 28.14
C ILE A 418 38.38 -19.04 28.59
N SER A 419 39.31 -19.76 27.96
CA SER A 419 39.72 -21.14 28.21
C SER A 419 39.80 -21.49 29.70
N MET A 420 39.07 -22.52 30.13
CA MET A 420 39.51 -23.34 31.26
C MET A 420 40.40 -24.45 30.71
N GLU A 421 41.69 -24.35 31.06
CA GLU A 421 42.66 -25.42 30.95
C GLU A 421 42.14 -26.66 31.69
N CYS A 422 42.09 -27.79 30.96
CA CYS A 422 41.88 -29.09 31.56
C CYS A 422 43.24 -29.59 32.07
N SER A 423 43.48 -29.42 33.37
CA SER A 423 44.57 -30.12 34.09
C SER A 423 43.97 -31.19 34.99
N ARG A 424 43.95 -32.43 34.51
CA ARG A 424 44.46 -33.67 35.14
C ARG A 424 43.94 -34.90 34.41
#